data_AF-A0PVH3-F1
#
_entry.id   AF-A0PVH3-F1
#
_cell.length_a   1.000
_cell.length_b   1.000
_cell.length_c   1.000
_cell.angle_alpha   90.00
_cell.angle_beta   90.00
_cell.angle_gamma   90.00
#
_symmetry.space_group_name_H-M   'P 1'
#
loop_
_entity.id
_entity.type
_entity.pdbx_description
1 polymer ?
#
loop_
_entity_poly.entity_id
_entity_poly.type
_entity_poly.pdbx_seq_one_letter_code
_entity_poly.pdbx_strand_id
1 'polypeptide(L)'
;MALIIPATKERDDDGWADYVEPIVLTPAQAADLAVGNADPAAAVVGFYAALMRGDDLTGQLLWPDDNIIIDKLETLRGWTFHRLEVLAVRLRGQSKATIRVAVEIEVDGKRDGGTDEVKLQRDGDGGPWRIERPPT
;
A
#
# COMPACT_ATOMS: atom_id res chain seq x y z
N MET A 1 13.81 -9.31 4.74
CA MET A 1 12.83 -9.83 5.72
C MET A 1 11.53 -10.21 5.01
N ALA A 2 10.89 -11.34 5.35
CA ALA A 2 9.58 -11.70 4.80
C ALA A 2 8.46 -11.03 5.61
N LEU A 3 7.52 -10.37 4.92
CA LEU A 3 6.35 -9.76 5.54
C LEU A 3 5.35 -10.84 5.95
N ILE A 4 4.87 -10.79 7.19
CA ILE A 4 3.78 -11.64 7.67
C ILE A 4 2.50 -10.81 7.64
N ILE A 5 1.49 -11.30 6.92
CA ILE A 5 0.17 -10.67 6.89
C ILE A 5 -0.68 -11.28 8.02
N PRO A 6 -1.12 -10.50 9.01
CA PRO A 6 -1.98 -10.98 10.09
C PRO A 6 -3.35 -11.38 9.56
N ALA A 7 -4.05 -12.22 10.32
CA ALA A 7 -5.42 -12.57 10.03
C ALA A 7 -6.33 -11.32 10.09
N THR A 8 -7.44 -11.36 9.36
CA THR A 8 -8.49 -10.35 9.47
C THR A 8 -9.60 -10.83 10.41
N LYS A 9 -10.31 -9.88 11.00
CA LYS A 9 -11.60 -10.10 11.67
C LYS A 9 -12.67 -10.47 10.65
N GLU A 10 -13.88 -10.77 11.14
CA GLU A 10 -15.05 -10.92 10.30
C GLU A 10 -15.35 -9.63 9.54
N ARG A 11 -15.93 -9.76 8.34
CA ARG A 11 -16.30 -8.61 7.53
C ARG A 11 -17.51 -7.89 8.11
N ASP A 12 -17.48 -6.57 8.08
CA ASP A 12 -18.65 -5.74 8.37
C ASP A 12 -19.66 -5.71 7.20
N ASP A 13 -20.78 -5.01 7.41
CA ASP A 13 -21.86 -4.87 6.43
C ASP A 13 -21.41 -4.17 5.13
N ASP A 14 -20.34 -3.37 5.20
CA ASP A 14 -19.73 -2.67 4.08
C ASP A 14 -18.63 -3.50 3.38
N GLY A 15 -18.37 -4.72 3.86
CA GLY A 15 -17.42 -5.68 3.34
C GLY A 15 -15.97 -5.47 3.78
N TRP A 16 -15.71 -4.57 4.73
CA TRP A 16 -14.39 -4.36 5.31
C TRP A 16 -14.06 -5.43 6.33
N ALA A 17 -12.83 -5.92 6.31
CA ALA A 17 -12.27 -6.76 7.35
C ALA A 17 -11.05 -6.04 7.95
N ASP A 18 -11.12 -5.66 9.22
CA ASP A 18 -9.97 -5.12 9.94
C ASP A 18 -8.93 -6.22 10.17
N TYR A 19 -7.65 -5.87 10.07
CA TYR A 19 -6.60 -6.77 10.54
C TYR A 19 -6.66 -6.90 12.07
N VAL A 20 -6.42 -8.11 12.57
CA VAL A 20 -6.40 -8.36 14.03
C VAL A 20 -5.30 -7.54 14.70
N GLU A 21 -4.17 -7.38 14.01
CA GLU A 21 -3.07 -6.50 14.39
C GLU A 21 -2.73 -5.60 13.19
N PRO A 22 -2.50 -4.30 13.39
CA PRO A 22 -2.12 -3.41 12.29
C PRO A 22 -0.74 -3.79 11.76
N ILE A 23 -0.58 -3.81 10.43
CA ILE A 23 0.73 -4.02 9.81
C ILE A 23 1.43 -2.68 9.77
N VAL A 24 2.54 -2.57 10.51
CA VAL A 24 3.27 -1.32 10.65
C VAL A 24 4.55 -1.35 9.81
N LEU A 25 4.76 -0.29 9.04
CA LEU A 25 5.98 -0.05 8.28
C LEU A 25 6.60 1.29 8.68
N THR A 26 7.88 1.27 8.99
CA THR A 26 8.74 2.44 9.22
C THR A 26 9.89 2.45 8.22
N PRO A 27 10.59 3.59 8.01
CA PRO A 27 11.75 3.64 7.12
C PRO A 27 12.83 2.59 7.44
N ALA A 28 13.08 2.33 8.73
CA ALA A 28 14.03 1.32 9.15
C ALA A 28 13.60 -0.10 8.73
N GLN A 29 12.31 -0.42 8.84
CA GLN A 29 11.78 -1.72 8.39
C GLN A 29 11.73 -1.81 6.85
N ALA A 30 11.49 -0.69 6.17
CA ALA A 30 11.45 -0.63 4.71
C ALA A 30 12.79 -0.97 4.07
N ALA A 31 13.91 -0.59 4.69
CA ALA A 31 15.26 -0.82 4.13
C ALA A 31 15.52 -2.29 3.72
N ASP A 32 15.04 -3.25 4.53
CA ASP A 32 15.30 -4.68 4.34
C ASP A 32 14.08 -5.48 3.84
N LEU A 33 12.97 -4.80 3.52
CA LEU A 33 11.74 -5.45 3.11
C LEU A 33 11.75 -5.79 1.62
N ALA A 34 11.62 -7.08 1.30
CA ALA A 34 11.40 -7.50 -0.07
C ALA A 34 10.02 -7.04 -0.55
N VAL A 35 9.94 -6.63 -1.80
CA VAL A 35 8.66 -6.33 -2.44
C VAL A 35 7.82 -7.60 -2.50
N GLY A 36 6.61 -7.56 -1.93
CA GLY A 36 5.64 -8.64 -1.98
C GLY A 36 4.36 -8.19 -2.66
N ASN A 37 3.74 -9.05 -3.46
CA ASN A 37 2.49 -8.73 -4.18
C ASN A 37 1.53 -9.93 -4.27
N ALA A 38 1.77 -10.97 -3.47
CA ALA A 38 0.90 -12.15 -3.42
C ALA A 38 -0.43 -11.88 -2.69
N ASP A 39 -0.48 -10.85 -1.85
CA ASP A 39 -1.62 -10.42 -1.05
C ASP A 39 -1.83 -8.90 -1.21
N PRO A 40 -3.07 -8.37 -1.14
CA PRO A 40 -3.31 -6.93 -1.24
C PRO A 40 -2.55 -6.08 -0.22
N ALA A 41 -2.46 -6.50 1.05
CA ALA A 41 -1.69 -5.77 2.04
C ALA A 41 -0.19 -5.87 1.77
N ALA A 42 0.28 -7.04 1.32
CA ALA A 42 1.69 -7.18 0.93
C ALA A 42 2.06 -6.21 -0.21
N ALA A 43 1.18 -6.06 -1.22
CA ALA A 43 1.39 -5.12 -2.31
C ALA A 43 1.45 -3.66 -1.83
N VAL A 44 0.57 -3.26 -0.91
CA VAL A 44 0.61 -1.91 -0.31
C VAL A 44 1.90 -1.69 0.48
N VAL A 45 2.27 -2.61 1.37
CA VAL A 45 3.49 -2.46 2.18
C VAL A 45 4.72 -2.45 1.27
N GLY A 46 4.77 -3.33 0.26
CA GLY A 46 5.84 -3.37 -0.73
C GLY A 46 5.98 -2.06 -1.51
N PHE A 47 4.85 -1.46 -1.90
CA PHE A 47 4.79 -0.17 -2.59
C PHE A 47 5.38 0.95 -1.75
N TYR A 48 4.92 1.11 -0.50
CA TYR A 48 5.45 2.15 0.38
C TYR A 48 6.90 1.91 0.80
N ALA A 49 7.31 0.65 0.98
CA ALA A 49 8.69 0.35 1.30
C ALA A 49 9.63 0.74 0.13
N ALA A 50 9.23 0.43 -1.09
CA ALA A 50 9.96 0.84 -2.29
C ALA A 50 9.94 2.37 -2.48
N LEU A 51 8.82 3.04 -2.18
CA LEU A 51 8.73 4.50 -2.17
C LEU A 51 9.68 5.14 -1.15
N MET A 52 9.74 4.62 0.07
CA MET A 52 10.66 5.07 1.14
C MET A 52 12.14 4.88 0.78
N ARG A 53 12.48 3.87 -0.04
CA ARG A 53 13.84 3.62 -0.52
C ARG A 53 14.19 4.42 -1.77
N GLY A 54 13.20 5.02 -2.44
CA GLY A 54 13.39 5.68 -3.73
C GLY A 54 13.54 4.70 -4.90
N ASP A 55 13.01 3.49 -4.79
CA ASP A 55 13.06 2.48 -5.84
C ASP A 55 12.18 2.87 -7.05
N ASP A 56 12.43 2.23 -8.19
CA ASP A 56 11.52 2.26 -9.33
C ASP A 56 10.33 1.32 -9.07
N LEU A 57 9.12 1.86 -9.23
CA LEU A 57 7.85 1.21 -8.94
C LEU A 57 7.12 0.76 -10.22
N THR A 58 7.58 1.26 -11.38
CA THR A 58 6.94 1.02 -12.68
C THR A 58 7.05 -0.46 -13.08
N GLY A 59 6.01 -0.98 -13.74
CA GLY A 59 5.93 -2.35 -14.25
C GLY A 59 5.78 -3.44 -13.19
N GLN A 60 5.99 -3.14 -11.90
CA GLN A 60 5.98 -4.14 -10.83
C GLN A 60 4.76 -4.00 -9.91
N LEU A 61 4.57 -2.80 -9.36
CA LEU A 61 3.60 -2.55 -8.29
C LEU A 61 2.46 -1.64 -8.73
N LEU A 62 2.50 -1.10 -9.94
CA LEU A 62 1.52 -0.14 -10.46
C LEU A 62 0.75 -0.76 -11.62
N TRP A 63 -0.52 -0.38 -11.76
CA TRP A 63 -1.34 -0.77 -12.90
C TRP A 63 -2.55 0.14 -13.12
N PRO A 64 -2.75 0.79 -14.27
CA PRO A 64 -1.79 0.92 -15.37
C PRO A 64 -0.65 1.88 -15.00
N ASP A 65 0.45 1.82 -15.73
CA ASP A 65 1.56 2.76 -15.56
C ASP A 65 1.33 3.98 -16.48
N ASP A 66 0.19 4.64 -16.30
CA ASP A 66 -0.14 5.82 -17.09
C ASP A 66 0.48 7.09 -16.52
N ASN A 67 0.49 8.16 -17.32
CA ASN A 67 1.07 9.44 -16.92
C ASN A 67 0.41 10.03 -15.66
N ILE A 68 -0.88 9.75 -15.41
CA ILE A 68 -1.60 10.27 -14.25
C ILE A 68 -1.08 9.62 -12.96
N ILE A 69 -0.81 8.32 -13.00
CA ILE A 69 -0.24 7.57 -11.88
C ILE A 69 1.21 7.98 -11.67
N ILE A 70 1.98 8.17 -12.74
CA ILE A 70 3.38 8.64 -12.66
C ILE A 70 3.46 10.02 -12.00
N ASP A 71 2.64 10.99 -12.42
CA ASP A 71 2.64 12.34 -11.83
C ASP A 71 2.31 12.33 -10.32
N LYS A 72 1.39 11.44 -9.93
CA LYS A 72 1.07 11.22 -8.51
C LYS A 72 2.25 10.65 -7.73
N LEU A 73 3.01 9.73 -8.32
CA LEU A 73 4.19 9.16 -7.68
C LEU A 73 5.28 10.20 -7.48
N GLU A 74 5.50 11.07 -8.45
CA GLU A 74 6.46 12.17 -8.30
C GLU A 74 6.06 13.10 -7.15
N THR A 75 4.75 13.34 -6.97
CA THR A 75 4.24 14.07 -5.80
C THR A 75 4.57 13.34 -4.49
N LEU A 76 4.28 12.03 -4.43
CA LEU A 76 4.55 11.21 -3.24
C LEU A 76 6.05 11.06 -2.94
N ARG A 77 6.90 11.05 -3.96
CA ARG A 77 8.37 11.02 -3.83
C ARG A 77 8.93 12.29 -3.19
N GLY A 78 8.19 13.40 -3.25
CA GLY A 78 8.52 14.63 -2.54
C GLY A 78 8.25 14.56 -1.03
N TRP A 79 7.57 13.52 -0.54
CA TRP A 79 7.21 13.39 0.87
C TRP A 79 8.20 12.51 1.63
N THR A 80 8.45 12.86 2.89
CA THR A 80 9.20 12.00 3.80
C THR A 80 8.20 11.16 4.60
N PHE A 81 8.19 9.85 4.38
CA PHE A 81 7.32 8.95 5.16
C PHE A 81 7.98 8.56 6.48
N HIS A 82 7.25 8.70 7.58
CA HIS A 82 7.70 8.28 8.91
C HIS A 82 7.08 6.95 9.34
N ARG A 83 5.82 6.75 8.99
CA ARG A 83 5.07 5.56 9.39
C ARG A 83 3.93 5.28 8.44
N LEU A 84 3.68 4.00 8.19
CA LEU A 84 2.50 3.49 7.53
C LEU A 84 1.89 2.41 8.43
N GLU A 85 0.56 2.40 8.52
CA GLU A 85 -0.21 1.33 9.11
C GLU A 85 -1.25 0.83 8.11
N VAL A 86 -1.27 -0.48 7.86
CA VAL A 86 -2.35 -1.12 7.08
C VAL A 86 -3.40 -1.62 8.08
N LEU A 87 -4.62 -1.10 7.94
CA LEU A 87 -5.67 -1.22 8.95
C LEU A 87 -6.75 -2.23 8.58
N ALA A 88 -7.24 -2.15 7.34
CA ALA A 88 -8.36 -2.97 6.89
C ALA A 88 -8.28 -3.27 5.40
N VAL A 89 -8.97 -4.33 4.99
CA VAL A 89 -9.12 -4.72 3.59
C VAL A 89 -10.58 -4.93 3.24
N ARG A 90 -10.99 -4.40 2.09
CA ARG A 90 -12.27 -4.73 1.44
C ARG A 90 -12.00 -5.38 0.12
N LEU A 91 -12.37 -6.66 -0.01
CA LEU A 91 -12.26 -7.40 -1.27
C LEU A 91 -13.53 -7.22 -2.10
N ARG A 92 -13.36 -7.06 -3.41
CA ARG A 92 -14.46 -7.07 -4.38
C ARG A 92 -14.20 -8.17 -5.40
N GLY A 93 -14.75 -9.35 -5.13
CA GLY A 93 -14.43 -10.57 -5.89
C GLY A 93 -12.99 -11.02 -5.65
N GLN A 94 -12.38 -11.65 -6.66
CA GLN A 94 -11.01 -12.18 -6.58
C GLN A 94 -9.94 -11.27 -7.18
N SER A 95 -10.33 -10.16 -7.81
CA SER A 95 -9.45 -9.33 -8.64
C SER A 95 -9.37 -7.86 -8.25
N LYS A 96 -10.15 -7.41 -7.27
CA LYS A 96 -10.13 -6.02 -6.79
C LYS A 96 -10.09 -5.99 -5.26
N ALA A 97 -9.30 -5.07 -4.72
CA ALA A 97 -9.22 -4.82 -3.30
C ALA A 97 -9.13 -3.32 -3.01
N THR A 98 -9.59 -2.90 -1.85
CA THR A 98 -9.34 -1.59 -1.29
C THR A 98 -8.73 -1.79 0.08
N ILE A 99 -7.60 -1.13 0.34
CA ILE A 99 -6.89 -1.20 1.61
C ILE A 99 -7.00 0.15 2.30
N ARG A 100 -7.45 0.16 3.55
CA ARG A 100 -7.40 1.35 4.39
C ARG A 100 -6.04 1.43 5.06
N VAL A 101 -5.38 2.57 4.93
CA VAL A 101 -4.09 2.85 5.53
C VAL A 101 -4.17 4.08 6.44
N ALA A 102 -3.26 4.16 7.40
CA ALA A 102 -2.90 5.41 8.06
C ALA A 102 -1.43 5.73 7.75
N VAL A 103 -1.13 6.99 7.46
CA VAL A 103 0.21 7.45 7.13
C VAL A 103 0.61 8.60 8.03
N GLU A 104 1.88 8.64 8.43
CA GLU A 104 2.55 9.81 9.02
C GLU A 104 3.65 10.23 8.04
N ILE A 105 3.58 11.48 7.59
CA ILE A 105 4.47 12.06 6.59
C ILE A 105 5.01 13.40 7.05
N GLU A 106 6.07 13.87 6.39
CA GLU A 106 6.57 15.23 6.47
C GLU A 106 6.69 15.81 5.06
N VAL A 107 6.15 17.02 4.88
CA VAL A 107 6.16 17.78 3.62
C VAL A 107 6.62 19.20 3.96
N ASP A 108 7.65 19.70 3.28
CA ASP A 108 8.23 21.02 3.53
C ASP A 108 8.55 21.32 5.01
N GLY A 109 9.05 20.31 5.73
CA GLY A 109 9.38 20.40 7.16
C GLY A 109 8.19 20.42 8.12
N LYS A 110 6.98 20.17 7.63
CA LYS A 110 5.76 20.06 8.43
C LYS A 110 5.29 18.61 8.47
N ARG A 111 5.09 18.10 9.70
CA ARG A 111 4.46 16.80 9.89
C ARG A 111 2.97 16.86 9.64
N ASP A 112 2.48 15.84 8.96
CA ASP A 112 1.07 15.59 8.73
C ASP A 112 0.77 14.10 8.85
N GLY A 113 -0.48 13.75 9.11
CA GLY A 113 -0.90 12.37 9.20
C GLY A 113 -2.39 12.21 9.01
N GLY A 114 -2.79 11.09 8.43
CA GLY A 114 -4.17 10.84 8.08
C GLY A 114 -4.41 9.41 7.63
N THR A 115 -5.68 9.12 7.39
CA THR A 115 -6.11 7.85 6.82
C THR A 115 -6.46 8.01 5.36
N ASP A 116 -6.12 7.02 4.54
CA ASP A 116 -6.48 6.99 3.12
C ASP A 116 -6.82 5.57 2.65
N GLU A 117 -7.32 5.44 1.43
CA GLU A 117 -7.70 4.20 0.79
C GLU A 117 -6.89 3.95 -0.49
N VAL A 118 -6.18 2.81 -0.51
CA VAL A 118 -5.40 2.37 -1.66
C VAL A 118 -6.18 1.32 -2.44
N LYS A 119 -6.39 1.55 -3.73
CA LYS A 119 -7.11 0.61 -4.59
C LYS A 119 -6.14 -0.29 -5.32
N LEU A 120 -6.45 -1.57 -5.36
CA LEU A 120 -5.63 -2.59 -6.00
C LEU A 120 -6.43 -3.41 -6.99
N GLN A 121 -5.71 -3.84 -8.03
CA GLN A 121 -6.16 -4.81 -9.01
C GLN A 121 -5.21 -6.00 -9.05
N ARG A 122 -5.76 -7.19 -9.20
CA ARG A 122 -5.01 -8.40 -9.50
C ARG A 122 -4.80 -8.53 -11.00
N ASP A 123 -3.56 -8.82 -11.40
CA ASP A 123 -3.20 -9.08 -12.79
C ASP A 123 -3.60 -10.51 -13.20
N GLY A 124 -4.86 -10.66 -13.63
CA GLY A 124 -5.43 -11.96 -13.98
C GLY A 124 -5.72 -12.88 -12.79
N ASP A 125 -6.22 -14.08 -13.10
CA ASP A 125 -6.52 -15.08 -12.08
C ASP A 125 -5.22 -15.70 -11.55
N GLY A 126 -4.94 -15.48 -10.26
CA GLY A 126 -3.74 -16.02 -9.63
C GLY A 126 -2.51 -15.10 -9.68
N GLY A 127 -2.53 -14.03 -10.47
CA GLY A 127 -1.39 -13.12 -10.62
C GLY A 127 -1.17 -12.15 -9.45
N PRO A 128 -0.18 -11.24 -9.57
CA PRO A 128 0.17 -10.31 -8.52
C PRO A 128 -0.89 -9.22 -8.32
N TRP A 129 -0.98 -8.71 -7.09
CA TRP A 129 -1.72 -7.49 -6.77
C TRP A 129 -0.87 -6.25 -7.10
N ARG A 130 -1.49 -5.28 -7.78
CA ARG A 130 -0.89 -4.01 -8.17
C ARG A 130 -1.77 -2.85 -7.75
N ILE A 131 -1.15 -1.72 -7.46
CA ILE A 131 -1.78 -0.48 -7.05
C ILE A 131 -2.42 0.16 -8.29
N GLU A 132 -3.75 0.26 -8.28
CA GLU A 132 -4.55 0.87 -9.34
C GLU A 132 -4.67 2.38 -9.19
N ARG A 133 -4.72 2.83 -7.94
CA ARG A 133 -4.71 4.24 -7.62
C ARG A 133 -3.90 4.42 -6.34
N PRO A 134 -2.73 5.07 -6.41
CA PRO A 134 -2.00 5.43 -5.21
C PRO A 134 -2.80 6.43 -4.36
N PRO A 135 -2.41 6.62 -3.09
CA PRO A 135 -3.07 7.53 -2.16
C PRO A 135 -3.24 8.94 -2.73
N THR A 136 -4.26 9.66 -2.27
CA THR A 136 -4.58 11.04 -2.69
C THR A 136 -4.31 12.06 -1.60
#